data_AF-A0A2P4X6D7-F1
#
_entry.id   AF-A0A2P4X6D7-F1
#
_cell.length_a   1.000
_cell.length_b   1.000
_cell.length_c   1.000
_cell.angle_alpha   90.00
_cell.angle_beta   90.00
_cell.angle_gamma   90.00
#
_symmetry.space_group_name_H-M   'P 1'
#
loop_
_entity.id
_entity.type
_entity.pdbx_description
1 polymer ?
#
loop_
_entity_poly.entity_id
_entity_poly.type
_entity_poly.pdbx_seq_one_letter_code
_entity_poly.pdbx_strand_id
1 'polypeptide(L)'
;MLTAQRELKAREATSALTAERQTQQELKTKELVIFDLAKKWNETTNHLREFSALYDVVKNERNKYVNLIQASTQALAEMKEKIKILHNEVEVLRNESLAKDKALVKEKLAHSTAQCSRDSLRLDTNKSHDAYRTKQEQVEQQIVEIDKLNGIITHTEKELLRLKKRYELAVDARNATGVQLIDRNDELCILYEKSNLQEQALSAGETGLTRKDQEIRVIKIQLADLQRQLENARRQLPHLPELAQRILVLQEDLKQEKDVTELLCRDLETPKNNDRWRALGGDDPDEEQLAAKLTYLEERYHHKKEQLLEKELVLEEVTGLSNKLRTQASARRGETLELAKRVNDFQGRIKETTRRMMAVVSELSMYQATAMKLQQEKHDALTDVEECRKRAVTGYAPNAFCEQQLVRLQTQKLHNSEVRAAKEQAKAAAAHAANFPSQFTYTTAEARPNAYIPEDLGIPKPYGQQAPFKPSQQGTTMRHIRMPQKRDIEI
;
A
#
# COMPACT_ATOMS: atom_id res chain seq x y z
N MET A 1 77.75 184.27 -75.71
CA MET A 1 77.11 183.95 -74.41
C MET A 1 75.90 183.01 -74.49
N LEU A 2 75.34 182.67 -75.67
CA LEU A 2 74.19 181.74 -75.77
C LEU A 2 74.56 180.25 -75.92
N THR A 3 75.82 179.90 -76.15
CA THR A 3 76.29 178.53 -76.35
C THR A 3 76.50 177.75 -75.03
N ALA A 4 77.02 178.39 -73.98
CA ALA A 4 77.27 177.74 -72.68
C ALA A 4 75.98 177.36 -71.91
N GLN A 5 74.91 178.14 -72.07
CA GLN A 5 73.62 177.85 -71.44
C GLN A 5 72.91 176.64 -72.07
N ARG A 6 73.22 176.34 -73.34
CA ARG A 6 72.65 175.21 -74.09
C ARG A 6 73.29 173.89 -73.66
N GLU A 7 74.60 173.86 -73.41
CA GLU A 7 75.31 172.67 -72.93
C GLU A 7 74.93 172.29 -71.49
N LEU A 8 74.72 173.26 -70.60
CA LEU A 8 74.35 172.99 -69.21
C LEU A 8 72.93 172.41 -69.10
N LYS A 9 71.98 172.98 -69.87
CA LYS A 9 70.62 172.45 -70.04
C LYS A 9 70.60 171.06 -70.69
N ALA A 10 71.51 170.79 -71.64
CA ALA A 10 71.62 169.47 -72.25
C ALA A 10 72.15 168.42 -71.25
N ARG A 11 73.15 168.76 -70.43
CA ARG A 11 73.64 167.88 -69.36
C ARG A 11 72.59 167.60 -68.28
N GLU A 12 71.84 168.61 -67.83
CA GLU A 12 70.72 168.42 -66.89
C GLU A 12 69.62 167.53 -67.49
N ALA A 13 69.26 167.74 -68.75
CA ALA A 13 68.29 166.89 -69.45
C ALA A 13 68.79 165.44 -69.56
N THR A 14 70.10 165.25 -69.82
CA THR A 14 70.70 163.91 -69.93
C THR A 14 70.77 163.21 -68.57
N SER A 15 71.12 163.94 -67.50
CA SER A 15 71.14 163.44 -66.12
C SER A 15 69.75 163.05 -65.62
N ALA A 16 68.74 163.87 -65.92
CA ALA A 16 67.34 163.56 -65.62
C ALA A 16 66.86 162.33 -66.40
N LEU A 17 67.22 162.20 -67.68
CA LEU A 17 66.90 161.02 -68.50
C LEU A 17 67.58 159.75 -67.97
N THR A 18 68.82 159.84 -67.46
CA THR A 18 69.51 158.70 -66.84
C THR A 18 68.90 158.32 -65.50
N ALA A 19 68.48 159.29 -64.68
CA ALA A 19 67.79 159.04 -63.40
C ALA A 19 66.39 158.46 -63.63
N GLU A 20 65.66 158.93 -64.64
CA GLU A 20 64.39 158.35 -65.09
C GLU A 20 64.59 156.90 -65.55
N ARG A 21 65.63 156.62 -66.35
CA ARG A 21 65.97 155.24 -66.74
C ARG A 21 66.31 154.35 -65.55
N GLN A 22 67.09 154.84 -64.59
CA GLN A 22 67.43 154.08 -63.37
C GLN A 22 66.20 153.81 -62.51
N THR A 23 65.36 154.81 -62.27
CA THR A 23 64.11 154.63 -61.50
C THR A 23 63.11 153.73 -62.22
N GLN A 24 63.02 153.78 -63.55
CA GLN A 24 62.24 152.82 -64.34
C GLN A 24 62.82 151.39 -64.26
N GLN A 25 64.15 151.25 -64.25
CA GLN A 25 64.80 149.95 -64.05
C GLN A 25 64.55 149.41 -62.63
N GLU A 26 64.68 150.24 -61.60
CA GLU A 26 64.38 149.87 -60.21
C GLU A 26 62.91 149.50 -60.03
N LEU A 27 61.99 150.27 -60.62
CA LEU A 27 60.57 149.96 -60.64
C LEU A 27 60.33 148.59 -61.27
N LYS A 28 60.93 148.31 -62.43
CA LYS A 28 60.87 146.98 -63.06
C LYS A 28 61.41 145.88 -62.15
N THR A 29 62.53 146.11 -61.45
CA THR A 29 63.06 145.10 -60.50
C THR A 29 62.13 144.87 -59.31
N LYS A 30 61.50 145.93 -58.77
CA LYS A 30 60.55 145.83 -57.66
C LYS A 30 59.25 145.13 -58.11
N GLU A 31 58.77 145.42 -59.32
CA GLU A 31 57.64 144.72 -59.94
C GLU A 31 57.93 143.22 -60.09
N LEU A 32 59.14 142.85 -60.52
CA LEU A 32 59.57 141.44 -60.59
C LEU A 32 59.62 140.78 -59.20
N VAL A 33 60.12 141.46 -58.16
CA VAL A 33 60.14 140.93 -56.79
C VAL A 33 58.73 140.77 -56.22
N ILE A 34 57.83 141.73 -56.47
CA ILE A 34 56.41 141.64 -56.07
C ILE A 34 55.76 140.46 -56.77
N PHE A 35 56.05 140.26 -58.06
CA PHE A 35 55.56 139.12 -58.82
C PHE A 35 56.05 137.79 -58.23
N ASP A 36 57.33 137.66 -57.89
CA ASP A 36 57.90 136.46 -57.27
C ASP A 36 57.32 136.18 -55.87
N LEU A 37 57.13 137.22 -55.04
CA LEU A 37 56.50 137.08 -53.72
C LEU A 37 55.02 136.72 -53.83
N ALA A 38 54.29 137.31 -54.78
CA ALA A 38 52.90 136.94 -55.06
C ALA A 38 52.79 135.49 -55.54
N LYS A 39 53.74 135.03 -56.36
CA LYS A 39 53.84 133.64 -56.79
C LYS A 39 54.08 132.71 -55.60
N LYS A 40 55.07 133.01 -54.73
CA LYS A 40 55.33 132.23 -53.51
C LYS A 40 54.15 132.23 -52.53
N TRP A 41 53.47 133.36 -52.38
CA TRP A 41 52.26 133.45 -51.56
C TRP A 41 51.14 132.57 -52.13
N ASN A 42 50.95 132.57 -53.45
CA ASN A 42 49.96 131.73 -54.09
C ASN A 42 50.32 130.23 -53.98
N GLU A 43 51.60 129.86 -54.17
CA GLU A 43 52.10 128.49 -53.97
C GLU A 43 51.87 128.00 -52.54
N THR A 44 52.27 128.78 -51.53
CA THR A 44 52.07 128.43 -50.11
C THR A 44 50.60 128.37 -49.72
N THR A 45 49.77 129.27 -50.25
CA THR A 45 48.31 129.25 -50.04
C THR A 45 47.67 128.02 -50.67
N ASN A 46 48.12 127.62 -51.88
CA ASN A 46 47.66 126.40 -52.53
C ASN A 46 48.08 125.16 -51.74
N HIS A 47 49.33 125.07 -51.28
CA HIS A 47 49.76 123.98 -50.41
C HIS A 47 48.95 123.92 -49.10
N LEU A 48 48.66 125.05 -48.47
CA LEU A 48 47.83 125.06 -47.26
C LEU A 48 46.41 124.52 -47.54
N ARG A 49 45.81 124.87 -48.68
CA ARG A 49 44.52 124.33 -49.11
C ARG A 49 44.58 122.83 -49.39
N GLU A 50 45.62 122.36 -50.06
CA GLU A 50 45.85 120.93 -50.31
C GLU A 50 45.98 120.15 -49.00
N PHE A 51 46.78 120.64 -48.05
CA PHE A 51 46.93 120.01 -46.73
C PHE A 51 45.64 120.07 -45.90
N SER A 52 44.86 121.14 -45.98
CA SER A 52 43.55 121.22 -45.32
C SER A 52 42.59 120.17 -45.88
N ALA A 53 42.53 120.02 -47.21
CA ALA A 53 41.70 119.01 -47.85
C ALA A 53 42.14 117.58 -47.49
N LEU A 54 43.45 117.31 -47.48
CA LEU A 54 44.01 116.04 -47.03
C LEU A 54 43.67 115.75 -45.56
N TYR A 55 43.77 116.75 -44.68
CA TYR A 55 43.41 116.62 -43.27
C TYR A 55 41.92 116.26 -43.11
N ASP A 56 41.03 116.93 -43.85
CA ASP A 56 39.59 116.63 -43.80
C ASP A 56 39.27 115.22 -44.29
N VAL A 57 39.95 114.75 -45.35
CA VAL A 57 39.83 113.35 -45.81
C VAL A 57 40.26 112.38 -44.72
N VAL A 58 41.45 112.56 -44.13
CA VAL A 58 41.97 111.69 -43.08
C VAL A 58 41.08 111.71 -41.83
N LYS A 59 40.55 112.89 -41.46
CA LYS A 59 39.62 113.04 -40.35
C LYS A 59 38.31 112.28 -40.61
N ASN A 60 37.78 112.38 -41.82
CA ASN A 60 36.59 111.64 -42.23
C ASN A 60 36.81 110.13 -42.25
N GLU A 61 37.96 109.67 -42.76
CA GLU A 61 38.35 108.26 -42.72
C GLU A 61 38.52 107.76 -41.28
N ARG A 62 39.23 108.50 -40.42
CA ARG A 62 39.34 108.18 -38.98
C ARG A 62 37.97 108.04 -38.33
N ASN A 63 37.05 108.99 -38.56
CA ASN A 63 35.70 108.94 -38.00
C ASN A 63 34.92 107.72 -38.52
N LYS A 64 35.07 107.37 -39.81
CA LYS A 64 34.48 106.16 -40.39
C LYS A 64 35.02 104.90 -39.72
N TYR A 65 36.33 104.80 -39.50
CA TYR A 65 36.93 103.66 -38.81
C TYR A 65 36.49 103.56 -37.35
N VAL A 66 36.40 104.68 -36.63
CA VAL A 66 35.88 104.71 -35.25
C VAL A 66 34.45 104.18 -35.19
N ASN A 67 33.57 104.65 -36.09
CA ASN A 67 32.19 104.16 -36.17
C ASN A 67 32.13 102.67 -36.50
N LEU A 68 32.97 102.20 -37.43
CA LEU A 68 33.04 100.78 -37.80
C LEU A 68 33.52 99.92 -36.63
N ILE A 69 34.54 100.39 -35.90
CA ILE A 69 35.04 99.73 -34.68
C ILE A 69 33.92 99.68 -33.65
N GLN A 70 33.23 100.78 -33.37
CA GLN A 70 32.15 100.82 -32.38
C GLN A 70 31.02 99.85 -32.75
N ALA A 71 30.56 99.86 -34.02
CA ALA A 71 29.54 98.94 -34.50
C ALA A 71 29.99 97.47 -34.41
N SER A 72 31.24 97.17 -34.77
CA SER A 72 31.81 95.82 -34.63
C SER A 72 31.92 95.39 -33.16
N THR A 73 32.31 96.31 -32.26
CA THR A 73 32.44 96.01 -30.83
C THR A 73 31.08 95.73 -30.20
N GLN A 74 30.05 96.50 -30.59
CA GLN A 74 28.68 96.26 -30.17
C GLN A 74 28.14 94.92 -30.69
N ALA A 75 28.32 94.64 -31.99
CA ALA A 75 27.91 93.36 -32.57
C ALA A 75 28.61 92.17 -31.90
N LEU A 76 29.89 92.32 -31.54
CA LEU A 76 30.64 91.30 -30.81
C LEU A 76 30.11 91.11 -29.38
N ALA A 77 29.69 92.17 -28.70
CA ALA A 77 29.06 92.08 -27.38
C ALA A 77 27.69 91.38 -27.44
N GLU A 78 26.85 91.73 -28.41
CA GLU A 78 25.55 91.08 -28.65
C GLU A 78 25.72 89.59 -28.96
N MET A 79 26.67 89.23 -29.82
CA MET A 79 26.98 87.83 -30.12
C MET A 79 27.51 87.07 -28.91
N LYS A 80 28.35 87.69 -28.07
CA LYS A 80 28.81 87.08 -26.82
C LYS A 80 27.64 86.80 -25.86
N GLU A 81 26.69 87.72 -25.75
CA GLU A 81 25.52 87.51 -24.89
C GLU A 81 24.60 86.42 -25.44
N LYS A 82 24.40 86.38 -26.77
CA LYS A 82 23.67 85.30 -27.43
C LYS A 82 24.32 83.93 -27.19
N ILE A 83 25.65 83.85 -27.24
CA ILE A 83 26.39 82.61 -26.92
C ILE A 83 26.13 82.19 -25.47
N LYS A 84 26.14 83.12 -24.51
CA LYS A 84 25.83 82.77 -23.10
C LYS A 84 24.40 82.26 -22.92
N ILE A 85 23.41 82.89 -23.57
CA ILE A 85 22.02 82.46 -23.49
C ILE A 85 21.88 81.04 -24.05
N LEU A 86 22.44 80.78 -25.23
CA LEU A 86 22.41 79.45 -25.84
C LEU A 86 23.15 78.42 -24.99
N HIS A 87 24.26 78.80 -24.35
CA HIS A 87 24.97 77.92 -23.44
C HIS A 87 24.11 77.52 -22.24
N ASN A 88 23.45 78.49 -21.61
CA ASN A 88 22.52 78.24 -20.50
C ASN A 88 21.34 77.35 -20.96
N GLU A 89 20.81 77.58 -22.17
CA GLU A 89 19.73 76.76 -22.72
C GLU A 89 20.17 75.31 -22.97
N VAL A 90 21.39 75.09 -23.48
CA VAL A 90 21.98 73.76 -23.62
C VAL A 90 22.14 73.08 -22.26
N GLU A 91 22.56 73.79 -21.21
CA GLU A 91 22.67 73.24 -19.86
C GLU A 91 21.30 72.86 -19.27
N VAL A 92 20.28 73.71 -19.44
CA VAL A 92 18.90 73.43 -18.99
C VAL A 92 18.36 72.19 -19.70
N LEU A 93 18.49 72.12 -21.03
CA LEU A 93 18.04 70.96 -21.82
C LEU A 93 18.79 69.69 -21.44
N ARG A 94 20.10 69.79 -21.14
CA ARG A 94 20.90 68.65 -20.67
C ARG A 94 20.41 68.16 -19.31
N ASN A 95 20.12 69.07 -18.37
CA ASN A 95 19.60 68.72 -17.05
C ASN A 95 18.19 68.11 -17.15
N GLU A 96 17.32 68.64 -18.01
CA GLU A 96 15.99 68.08 -18.26
C GLU A 96 16.08 66.68 -18.88
N SER A 97 16.97 66.49 -19.86
CA SER A 97 17.24 65.19 -20.47
C SER A 97 17.69 64.16 -19.44
N LEU A 98 18.67 64.51 -18.60
CA LEU A 98 19.15 63.65 -17.52
C LEU A 98 18.06 63.34 -16.48
N ALA A 99 17.19 64.28 -16.17
CA ALA A 99 16.06 64.06 -15.27
C ALA A 99 15.03 63.08 -15.88
N LYS A 100 14.71 63.24 -17.18
CA LYS A 100 13.84 62.33 -17.92
C LYS A 100 14.43 60.92 -18.03
N ASP A 101 15.73 60.79 -18.29
CA ASP A 101 16.42 59.51 -18.32
C ASP A 101 16.33 58.78 -16.96
N LYS A 102 16.56 59.50 -15.86
CA LYS A 102 16.40 58.94 -14.51
C LYS A 102 14.95 58.50 -14.23
N ALA A 103 13.97 59.31 -14.62
CA ALA A 103 12.55 58.96 -14.47
C ALA A 103 12.19 57.71 -15.30
N LEU A 104 12.68 57.63 -16.54
CA LEU A 104 12.45 56.49 -17.43
C LEU A 104 13.04 55.19 -16.86
N VAL A 105 14.26 55.24 -16.30
CA VAL A 105 14.87 54.08 -15.64
C VAL A 105 14.04 53.63 -14.44
N LYS A 106 13.54 54.57 -13.63
CA LYS A 106 12.67 54.26 -12.49
C LYS A 106 11.37 53.58 -12.92
N GLU A 107 10.71 54.09 -13.96
CA GLU A 107 9.49 53.49 -14.51
C GLU A 107 9.75 52.11 -15.12
N LYS A 108 10.86 51.92 -15.85
CA LYS A 108 11.25 50.60 -16.37
C LYS A 108 11.45 49.58 -15.25
N LEU A 109 12.09 49.99 -14.15
CA LEU A 109 12.28 49.12 -12.99
C LEU A 109 10.93 48.78 -12.34
N ALA A 110 10.07 49.78 -12.09
CA ALA A 110 8.75 49.58 -11.51
C ALA A 110 7.88 48.65 -12.38
N HIS A 111 7.93 48.81 -13.70
CA HIS A 111 7.23 47.93 -14.65
C HIS A 111 7.74 46.49 -14.58
N SER A 112 9.06 46.30 -14.54
CA SER A 112 9.66 44.97 -14.41
C SER A 112 9.27 44.29 -13.10
N THR A 113 9.29 45.02 -11.98
CA THR A 113 8.84 44.50 -10.68
C THR A 113 7.36 44.12 -10.69
N ALA A 114 6.51 44.97 -11.29
CA ALA A 114 5.08 44.68 -11.43
C ALA A 114 4.82 43.44 -12.31
N GLN A 115 5.58 43.25 -13.38
CA GLN A 115 5.51 42.04 -14.22
C GLN A 115 5.89 40.79 -13.42
N CYS A 116 7.01 40.81 -12.69
CA CYS A 116 7.41 39.68 -11.84
C CYS A 116 6.35 39.36 -10.78
N SER A 117 5.77 40.38 -10.14
CA SER A 117 4.70 40.19 -9.16
C SER A 117 3.45 39.56 -9.78
N ARG A 118 3.00 40.06 -10.95
CA ARG A 118 1.88 39.49 -11.69
C ARG A 118 2.11 38.03 -12.06
N ASP A 119 3.30 37.70 -12.55
CA ASP A 119 3.63 36.34 -13.00
C ASP A 119 3.73 35.39 -11.79
N SER A 120 4.24 35.85 -10.66
CA SER A 120 4.19 35.10 -9.39
C SER A 120 2.75 34.83 -8.94
N LEU A 121 1.89 35.85 -8.93
CA LEU A 121 0.48 35.69 -8.55
C LEU A 121 -0.28 34.75 -9.49
N ARG A 122 0.02 34.78 -10.79
CA ARG A 122 -0.54 33.83 -11.77
C ARG A 122 -0.11 32.40 -11.46
N LEU A 123 1.17 32.20 -11.13
CA LEU A 123 1.69 30.88 -10.75
C LEU A 123 0.98 30.36 -9.49
N ASP A 124 0.83 31.20 -8.47
CA ASP A 124 0.19 30.81 -7.21
C ASP A 124 -1.31 30.55 -7.37
N THR A 125 -1.98 31.31 -8.25
CA THR A 125 -3.38 31.06 -8.64
C THR A 125 -3.51 29.71 -9.33
N ASN A 126 -2.63 29.39 -10.29
CA ASN A 126 -2.64 28.11 -10.99
C ASN A 126 -2.38 26.94 -10.03
N LYS A 127 -1.40 27.06 -9.14
CA LYS A 127 -1.14 26.04 -8.09
C LYS A 127 -2.35 25.81 -7.20
N SER A 128 -3.00 26.89 -6.77
CA SER A 128 -4.20 26.81 -5.93
C SER A 128 -5.37 26.14 -6.68
N HIS A 129 -5.52 26.44 -7.97
CA HIS A 129 -6.53 25.83 -8.83
C HIS A 129 -6.28 24.33 -9.04
N ASP A 130 -5.03 23.92 -9.27
CA ASP A 130 -4.68 22.49 -9.37
C ASP A 130 -4.94 21.75 -8.05
N ALA A 131 -4.57 22.35 -6.91
CA ALA A 131 -4.86 21.79 -5.59
C ALA A 131 -6.36 21.64 -5.35
N TYR A 132 -7.15 22.65 -5.74
CA TYR A 132 -8.60 22.61 -5.68
C TYR A 132 -9.17 21.47 -6.54
N ARG A 133 -8.69 21.31 -7.79
CA ARG A 133 -9.12 20.23 -8.68
C ARG A 133 -8.85 18.85 -8.07
N THR A 134 -7.64 18.63 -7.54
CA THR A 134 -7.31 17.35 -6.88
C THR A 134 -8.18 17.10 -5.65
N LYS A 135 -8.51 18.14 -4.87
CA LYS A 135 -9.43 18.02 -3.74
C LYS A 135 -10.85 17.71 -4.18
N GLN A 136 -11.31 18.31 -5.28
CA GLN A 136 -12.62 18.02 -5.83
C GLN A 136 -12.73 16.58 -6.36
N GLU A 137 -11.70 16.09 -7.06
CA GLU A 137 -11.61 14.68 -7.48
C GLU A 137 -11.65 13.72 -6.26
N GLN A 138 -10.99 14.07 -5.15
CA GLN A 138 -11.06 13.29 -3.90
C GLN A 138 -12.48 13.26 -3.32
N VAL A 139 -13.19 14.40 -3.32
CA VAL A 139 -14.57 14.48 -2.84
C VAL A 139 -15.48 13.62 -3.72
N GLU A 140 -15.35 13.68 -5.03
CA GLU A 140 -16.13 12.86 -5.97
C GLU A 140 -15.88 11.35 -5.76
N GLN A 141 -14.62 10.95 -5.55
CA GLN A 141 -14.29 9.57 -5.20
C GLN A 141 -14.93 9.13 -3.87
N GLN A 142 -14.90 9.99 -2.86
CA GLN A 142 -15.52 9.71 -1.56
C GLN A 142 -17.05 9.60 -1.66
N ILE A 143 -17.71 10.41 -2.49
CA ILE A 143 -19.15 10.30 -2.73
C ILE A 143 -19.50 8.93 -3.32
N VAL A 144 -18.74 8.47 -4.33
CA VAL A 144 -18.93 7.15 -4.94
C VAL A 144 -18.72 6.02 -3.93
N GLU A 145 -17.73 6.15 -3.04
CA GLU A 145 -17.47 5.17 -1.99
C GLU A 145 -18.59 5.14 -0.94
N ILE A 146 -19.11 6.29 -0.54
CA ILE A 146 -20.27 6.41 0.35
C ILE A 146 -21.49 5.71 -0.25
N ASP A 147 -21.80 5.94 -1.53
CA ASP A 147 -22.93 5.29 -2.20
C ASP A 147 -22.76 3.77 -2.26
N LYS A 148 -21.55 3.29 -2.52
CA LYS A 148 -21.23 1.86 -2.49
C LYS A 148 -21.44 1.26 -1.10
N LEU A 149 -20.93 1.92 -0.06
CA LEU A 149 -21.08 1.46 1.33
C LEU A 149 -22.55 1.46 1.75
N ASN A 150 -23.32 2.50 1.39
CA ASN A 150 -24.76 2.56 1.63
C ASN A 150 -25.52 1.41 0.94
N GLY A 151 -25.12 1.05 -0.28
CA GLY A 151 -25.64 -0.12 -0.98
C GLY A 151 -25.38 -1.44 -0.23
N ILE A 152 -24.18 -1.61 0.30
CA ILE A 152 -23.80 -2.77 1.12
C ILE A 152 -24.62 -2.80 2.41
N ILE A 153 -24.72 -1.69 3.13
CA ILE A 153 -25.51 -1.57 4.36
C ILE A 153 -26.96 -2.00 4.10
N THR A 154 -27.60 -1.40 3.09
CA THR A 154 -28.99 -1.72 2.71
C THR A 154 -29.17 -3.21 2.37
N HIS A 155 -28.20 -3.83 1.70
CA HIS A 155 -28.24 -5.25 1.41
C HIS A 155 -28.11 -6.11 2.68
N THR A 156 -27.16 -5.79 3.56
CA THR A 156 -26.96 -6.51 4.82
C THR A 156 -28.15 -6.38 5.77
N GLU A 157 -28.79 -5.22 5.83
CA GLU A 157 -30.02 -5.01 6.60
C GLU A 157 -31.17 -5.89 6.11
N LYS A 158 -31.33 -6.03 4.78
CA LYS A 158 -32.33 -6.94 4.21
C LYS A 158 -32.04 -8.40 4.55
N GLU A 159 -30.79 -8.83 4.50
CA GLU A 159 -30.40 -10.19 4.90
C GLU A 159 -30.62 -10.43 6.39
N LEU A 160 -30.33 -9.45 7.24
CA LEU A 160 -30.59 -9.52 8.68
C LEU A 160 -32.09 -9.66 8.97
N LEU A 161 -32.95 -8.90 8.29
CA LEU A 161 -34.40 -9.03 8.42
C LEU A 161 -34.89 -10.41 7.95
N ARG A 162 -34.35 -10.94 6.85
CA ARG A 162 -34.67 -12.30 6.37
C ARG A 162 -34.25 -13.35 7.38
N LEU A 163 -33.06 -13.22 7.98
CA LEU A 163 -32.56 -14.14 8.98
C LEU A 163 -33.42 -14.11 10.25
N LYS A 164 -33.78 -12.91 10.73
CA LYS A 164 -34.68 -12.73 11.87
C LYS A 164 -36.01 -13.43 11.66
N LYS A 165 -36.64 -13.25 10.49
CA LYS A 165 -37.89 -13.92 10.15
C LYS A 165 -37.77 -15.44 10.11
N ARG A 166 -36.66 -15.97 9.59
CA ARG A 166 -36.39 -17.42 9.61
C ARG A 166 -36.21 -17.95 11.02
N TYR A 167 -35.54 -17.19 11.88
CA TYR A 167 -35.36 -17.55 13.28
C TYR A 167 -36.71 -17.57 14.03
N GLU A 168 -37.56 -16.56 13.84
CA GLU A 168 -38.91 -16.52 14.41
C GLU A 168 -39.72 -17.76 14.00
N LEU A 169 -39.75 -18.10 12.70
CA LEU A 169 -40.44 -19.30 12.21
C LEU A 169 -39.88 -20.60 12.80
N ALA A 170 -38.56 -20.69 12.99
CA ALA A 170 -37.93 -21.86 13.60
C ALA A 170 -38.27 -21.99 15.10
N VAL A 171 -38.37 -20.87 15.82
CA VAL A 171 -38.81 -20.84 17.21
C VAL A 171 -40.27 -21.26 17.32
N ASP A 172 -41.14 -20.75 16.45
CA ASP A 172 -42.56 -21.13 16.42
C ASP A 172 -42.73 -22.63 16.13
N ALA A 173 -41.99 -23.16 15.15
CA ALA A 173 -42.00 -24.59 14.84
C ALA A 173 -41.51 -25.43 16.03
N ARG A 174 -40.41 -25.02 16.68
CA ARG A 174 -39.90 -25.70 17.89
C ARG A 174 -40.94 -25.69 19.01
N ASN A 175 -41.58 -24.55 19.25
CA ASN A 175 -42.58 -24.41 20.31
C ASN A 175 -43.81 -25.28 20.02
N ALA A 176 -44.28 -25.33 18.76
CA ALA A 176 -45.37 -26.19 18.34
C ALA A 176 -45.04 -27.69 18.57
N THR A 177 -43.85 -28.13 18.17
CA THR A 177 -43.38 -29.50 18.45
C THR A 177 -43.23 -29.76 19.94
N GLY A 178 -42.79 -28.76 20.71
CA GLY A 178 -42.68 -28.84 22.17
C GLY A 178 -44.05 -29.10 22.84
N VAL A 179 -45.09 -28.39 22.40
CA VAL A 179 -46.46 -28.62 22.87
C VAL A 179 -46.94 -30.03 22.51
N GLN A 180 -46.74 -30.47 21.26
CA GLN A 180 -47.13 -31.82 20.85
C GLN A 180 -46.42 -32.92 21.65
N LEU A 181 -45.15 -32.72 22.00
CA LEU A 181 -44.40 -33.66 22.83
C LEU A 181 -44.97 -33.77 24.24
N ILE A 182 -45.43 -32.65 24.82
CA ILE A 182 -46.10 -32.62 26.12
C ILE A 182 -47.42 -33.39 26.01
N ASP A 183 -48.25 -33.08 25.01
CA ASP A 183 -49.54 -33.77 24.81
C ASP A 183 -49.35 -35.29 24.67
N ARG A 184 -48.34 -35.73 23.90
CA ARG A 184 -48.02 -37.16 23.74
C ARG A 184 -47.49 -37.79 25.03
N ASN A 185 -46.75 -37.04 25.84
CA ASN A 185 -46.28 -37.52 27.15
C ASN A 185 -47.45 -37.70 28.13
N ASP A 186 -48.39 -36.75 28.13
CA ASP A 186 -49.61 -36.85 28.94
C ASP A 186 -50.47 -38.04 28.50
N GLU A 187 -50.62 -38.27 27.18
CA GLU A 187 -51.27 -39.47 26.63
C GLU A 187 -50.58 -40.76 27.12
N LEU A 188 -49.24 -40.80 27.12
CA LEU A 188 -48.48 -41.95 27.64
C LEU A 188 -48.68 -42.16 29.14
N CYS A 189 -48.68 -41.09 29.94
CA CYS A 189 -48.96 -41.17 31.38
C CYS A 189 -50.33 -41.79 31.64
N ILE A 190 -51.36 -41.34 30.91
CA ILE A 190 -52.73 -41.89 31.01
C ILE A 190 -52.74 -43.38 30.62
N LEU A 191 -52.01 -43.77 29.58
CA LEU A 191 -51.92 -45.17 29.16
C LEU A 191 -51.23 -46.06 30.20
N TYR A 192 -50.15 -45.58 30.82
CA TYR A 192 -49.49 -46.31 31.90
C TYR A 192 -50.40 -46.50 33.12
N GLU A 193 -51.13 -45.45 33.53
CA GLU A 193 -52.07 -45.56 34.64
C GLU A 193 -53.20 -46.56 34.33
N LYS A 194 -53.74 -46.53 33.11
CA LYS A 194 -54.73 -47.51 32.64
C LYS A 194 -54.17 -48.93 32.63
N SER A 195 -52.93 -49.12 32.16
CA SER A 195 -52.26 -50.43 32.15
C SER A 195 -52.11 -50.98 33.56
N ASN A 196 -51.65 -50.14 34.49
CA ASN A 196 -51.48 -50.52 35.89
C ASN A 196 -52.82 -50.89 36.55
N LEU A 197 -53.89 -50.13 36.26
CA LEU A 197 -55.23 -50.43 36.76
C LEU A 197 -55.75 -51.78 36.21
N GLN A 198 -55.50 -52.05 34.93
CA GLN A 198 -55.87 -53.32 34.30
C GLN A 198 -55.07 -54.49 34.89
N GLU A 199 -53.77 -54.32 35.13
CA GLU A 199 -52.93 -55.33 35.77
C GLU A 199 -53.40 -55.65 37.20
N GLN A 200 -53.77 -54.62 37.98
CA GLN A 200 -54.37 -54.82 39.31
C GLN A 200 -55.70 -55.58 39.23
N ALA A 201 -56.56 -55.23 38.27
CA ALA A 201 -57.83 -55.92 38.05
C ALA A 201 -57.62 -57.39 37.65
N LEU A 202 -56.64 -57.68 36.79
CA LEU A 202 -56.26 -59.04 36.39
C LEU A 202 -55.74 -59.83 37.60
N SER A 203 -54.80 -59.29 38.38
CA SER A 203 -54.26 -59.95 39.57
C SER A 203 -55.34 -60.25 40.61
N ALA A 204 -56.27 -59.31 40.83
CA ALA A 204 -57.43 -59.54 41.69
C ALA A 204 -58.34 -60.65 41.12
N GLY A 205 -58.57 -60.66 39.81
CA GLY A 205 -59.32 -61.69 39.09
C GLY A 205 -58.68 -63.07 39.21
N GLU A 206 -57.37 -63.19 38.99
CA GLU A 206 -56.59 -64.43 39.13
C GLU A 206 -56.64 -64.98 40.55
N THR A 207 -56.52 -64.09 41.54
CA THR A 207 -56.67 -64.46 42.96
C THR A 207 -58.09 -64.98 43.23
N GLY A 208 -59.11 -64.31 42.68
CA GLY A 208 -60.50 -64.74 42.76
C GLY A 208 -60.74 -66.11 42.11
N LEU A 209 -60.19 -66.34 40.92
CA LEU A 209 -60.28 -67.60 40.19
C LEU A 209 -59.61 -68.73 40.97
N THR A 210 -58.40 -68.49 41.49
CA THR A 210 -57.66 -69.45 42.31
C THR A 210 -58.45 -69.85 43.56
N ARG A 211 -59.11 -68.89 44.22
CA ARG A 211 -60.01 -69.18 45.37
C ARG A 211 -61.18 -70.07 44.93
N LYS A 212 -61.81 -69.77 43.80
CA LYS A 212 -62.92 -70.59 43.29
C LYS A 212 -62.48 -71.99 42.87
N ASP A 213 -61.31 -72.14 42.28
CA ASP A 213 -60.74 -73.46 41.97
C ASP A 213 -60.45 -74.27 43.24
N GLN A 214 -59.97 -73.62 44.31
CA GLN A 214 -59.80 -74.27 45.62
C GLN A 214 -61.16 -74.69 46.22
N GLU A 215 -62.18 -73.83 46.19
CA GLU A 215 -63.53 -74.17 46.63
C GLU A 215 -64.09 -75.38 45.83
N ILE A 216 -63.97 -75.36 44.50
CA ILE A 216 -64.38 -76.46 43.63
C ILE A 216 -63.62 -77.75 43.98
N ARG A 217 -62.31 -77.66 44.24
CA ARG A 217 -61.50 -78.82 44.65
C ARG A 217 -61.98 -79.40 45.98
N VAL A 218 -62.27 -78.56 46.96
CA VAL A 218 -62.82 -79.00 48.26
C VAL A 218 -64.16 -79.68 48.07
N ILE A 219 -65.08 -79.09 47.29
CA ILE A 219 -66.39 -79.67 47.00
C ILE A 219 -66.24 -81.02 46.26
N LYS A 220 -65.33 -81.13 45.30
CA LYS A 220 -65.03 -82.40 44.60
C LYS A 220 -64.54 -83.49 45.56
N ILE A 221 -63.67 -83.14 46.52
CA ILE A 221 -63.20 -84.07 47.56
C ILE A 221 -64.37 -84.50 48.46
N GLN A 222 -65.20 -83.56 48.92
CA GLN A 222 -66.38 -83.86 49.72
C GLN A 222 -67.36 -84.78 48.98
N LEU A 223 -67.59 -84.51 47.69
CA LEU A 223 -68.45 -85.33 46.84
C LEU A 223 -67.89 -86.75 46.68
N ALA A 224 -66.58 -86.89 46.45
CA ALA A 224 -65.91 -88.19 46.37
C ALA A 224 -65.97 -88.96 47.71
N ASP A 225 -65.82 -88.28 48.85
CA ASP A 225 -65.96 -88.92 50.15
C ASP A 225 -67.39 -89.37 50.42
N LEU A 226 -68.38 -88.54 50.11
CA LEU A 226 -69.81 -88.90 50.17
C LEU A 226 -70.12 -90.09 49.27
N GLN A 227 -69.59 -90.13 48.04
CA GLN A 227 -69.72 -91.28 47.15
C GLN A 227 -69.11 -92.55 47.74
N ARG A 228 -67.91 -92.45 48.33
CA ARG A 228 -67.24 -93.58 49.01
C ARG A 228 -68.03 -94.07 50.22
N GLN A 229 -68.55 -93.16 51.05
CA GLN A 229 -69.41 -93.49 52.19
C GLN A 229 -70.68 -94.20 51.73
N LEU A 230 -71.31 -93.72 50.65
CA LEU A 230 -72.50 -94.33 50.06
C LEU A 230 -72.19 -95.72 49.50
N GLU A 231 -71.05 -95.91 48.84
CA GLU A 231 -70.64 -97.22 48.33
C GLU A 231 -70.30 -98.20 49.46
N ASN A 232 -69.65 -97.77 50.52
CA ASN A 232 -69.42 -98.57 51.72
C ASN A 232 -70.75 -98.99 52.37
N ALA A 233 -71.71 -98.06 52.52
CA ALA A 233 -73.04 -98.37 53.02
C ALA A 233 -73.77 -99.38 52.12
N ARG A 234 -73.67 -99.23 50.79
CA ARG A 234 -74.20 -100.20 49.81
C ARG A 234 -73.55 -101.59 49.95
N ARG A 235 -72.25 -101.68 50.26
CA ARG A 235 -71.54 -102.94 50.50
C ARG A 235 -71.90 -103.60 51.83
N GLN A 236 -72.30 -102.83 52.84
CA GLN A 236 -72.78 -103.36 54.12
C GLN A 236 -74.24 -103.85 54.06
N LEU A 237 -75.03 -103.33 53.12
CA LEU A 237 -76.44 -103.67 52.93
C LEU A 237 -76.74 -105.18 52.77
N PRO A 238 -75.94 -106.00 52.05
CA PRO A 238 -76.16 -107.44 51.91
C PRO A 238 -75.84 -108.24 53.18
N HIS A 239 -75.04 -107.70 54.10
CA HIS A 239 -74.71 -108.36 55.37
C HIS A 239 -75.73 -108.10 56.47
N LEU A 240 -76.63 -107.12 56.28
CA LEU A 240 -77.71 -106.81 57.23
C LEU A 240 -78.67 -107.99 57.48
N PRO A 241 -79.13 -108.74 56.46
CA PRO A 241 -79.93 -109.95 56.66
C PRO A 241 -79.17 -111.07 57.39
N GLU A 242 -77.89 -111.26 57.07
CA GLU A 242 -77.03 -112.26 57.73
C GLU A 242 -76.82 -111.91 59.20
N LEU A 243 -76.55 -110.64 59.50
CA LEU A 243 -76.45 -110.12 60.86
C LEU A 243 -77.78 -110.21 61.60
N ALA A 244 -78.91 -109.92 60.94
CA ALA A 244 -80.24 -110.08 61.53
C ALA A 244 -80.54 -111.55 61.88
N GLN A 245 -80.18 -112.49 60.99
CA GLN A 245 -80.25 -113.92 61.28
C GLN A 245 -79.30 -114.32 62.41
N ARG A 246 -78.07 -113.81 62.42
CA ARG A 246 -77.11 -114.05 63.51
C ARG A 246 -77.63 -113.53 64.84
N ILE A 247 -78.31 -112.38 64.86
CA ILE A 247 -78.95 -111.83 66.06
C ILE A 247 -80.09 -112.73 66.52
N LEU A 248 -80.93 -113.25 65.61
CA LEU A 248 -81.98 -114.20 65.97
C LEU A 248 -81.39 -115.49 66.57
N VAL A 249 -80.36 -116.06 65.94
CA VAL A 249 -79.64 -117.24 66.45
C VAL A 249 -79.01 -116.93 67.80
N LEU A 250 -78.32 -115.80 67.95
CA LEU A 250 -77.72 -115.40 69.23
C LEU A 250 -78.78 -115.08 70.30
N GLN A 251 -79.97 -114.61 69.94
CA GLN A 251 -81.08 -114.45 70.88
C GLN A 251 -81.63 -115.81 71.34
N GLU A 252 -81.63 -116.80 70.46
CA GLU A 252 -82.03 -118.18 70.75
C GLU A 252 -80.96 -118.90 71.59
N ASP A 253 -79.69 -118.77 71.24
CA ASP A 253 -78.54 -119.22 72.03
C ASP A 253 -78.49 -118.51 73.39
N LEU A 254 -78.77 -117.20 73.46
CA LEU A 254 -78.86 -116.47 74.73
C LEU A 254 -80.02 -116.98 75.59
N LYS A 255 -81.13 -117.40 74.97
CA LYS A 255 -82.25 -117.99 75.69
C LYS A 255 -81.85 -119.37 76.24
N GLN A 256 -81.20 -120.20 75.42
CA GLN A 256 -80.66 -121.50 75.84
C GLN A 256 -79.60 -121.35 76.94
N GLU A 257 -78.67 -120.40 76.79
CA GLU A 257 -77.66 -120.08 77.81
C GLU A 257 -78.31 -119.51 79.06
N LYS A 258 -79.40 -118.72 78.97
CA LYS A 258 -80.17 -118.31 80.15
C LYS A 258 -80.83 -119.51 80.85
N ASP A 259 -81.38 -120.45 80.11
CA ASP A 259 -81.94 -121.69 80.66
C ASP A 259 -80.84 -122.56 81.31
N VAL A 260 -79.64 -122.62 80.71
CA VAL A 260 -78.45 -123.28 81.26
C VAL A 260 -77.90 -122.52 82.46
N THR A 261 -77.93 -121.19 82.46
CA THR A 261 -77.52 -120.34 83.59
C THR A 261 -78.52 -120.45 84.73
N GLU A 262 -79.81 -120.65 84.46
CA GLU A 262 -80.82 -120.93 85.48
C GLU A 262 -80.58 -122.31 86.12
N LEU A 263 -80.15 -123.30 85.33
CA LEU A 263 -79.63 -124.60 85.79
C LEU A 263 -78.33 -124.47 86.60
N LEU A 264 -77.33 -123.73 86.12
CA LEU A 264 -76.07 -123.50 86.82
C LEU A 264 -76.22 -122.62 88.06
N CYS A 265 -77.16 -121.67 88.09
CA CYS A 265 -77.54 -120.90 89.28
C CYS A 265 -78.13 -121.80 90.36
N ARG A 266 -78.83 -122.86 89.96
CA ARG A 266 -79.34 -123.90 90.85
C ARG A 266 -78.24 -124.84 91.37
N ASP A 267 -77.16 -125.03 90.60
CA ASP A 267 -75.95 -125.76 91.03
C ASP A 267 -74.93 -124.88 91.81
N LEU A 268 -75.02 -123.55 91.65
CA LEU A 268 -74.22 -122.52 92.36
C LEU A 268 -74.67 -122.27 93.82
N GLU A 269 -75.78 -122.85 94.27
CA GLU A 269 -76.21 -122.83 95.68
C GLU A 269 -75.41 -123.81 96.59
N THR A 270 -74.30 -124.39 96.09
CA THR A 270 -73.32 -125.11 96.91
C THR A 270 -71.92 -124.45 96.87
N PRO A 271 -71.42 -123.90 97.99
CA PRO A 271 -70.26 -123.02 98.01
C PRO A 271 -68.95 -123.78 98.28
N LYS A 272 -68.07 -123.89 97.27
CA LYS A 272 -66.61 -124.12 97.42
C LYS A 272 -65.90 -124.12 96.06
N ASN A 273 -65.45 -122.97 95.56
CA ASN A 273 -64.10 -122.87 94.98
C ASN A 273 -63.65 -121.41 94.82
N ASN A 274 -62.41 -121.13 95.19
CA ASN A 274 -61.92 -119.79 95.51
C ASN A 274 -60.69 -119.37 94.70
N ASP A 275 -60.59 -119.79 93.45
CA ASP A 275 -59.50 -119.38 92.57
C ASP A 275 -59.92 -119.56 91.12
N ARG A 276 -59.79 -118.52 90.29
CA ARG A 276 -59.20 -118.65 88.93
C ARG A 276 -59.21 -117.32 88.15
N TRP A 277 -58.38 -116.37 88.57
CA TRP A 277 -57.76 -115.44 87.61
C TRP A 277 -56.35 -114.98 88.05
N ARG A 278 -55.46 -114.76 87.05
CA ARG A 278 -54.10 -114.17 87.17
C ARG A 278 -53.70 -113.47 85.86
N ALA A 279 -52.89 -112.40 85.95
CA ALA A 279 -52.42 -111.53 84.86
C ALA A 279 -50.96 -111.79 84.38
N LEU A 280 -50.64 -111.37 83.14
CA LEU A 280 -49.35 -111.45 82.40
C LEU A 280 -48.79 -110.02 82.13
N GLY A 281 -47.45 -109.83 82.00
CA GLY A 281 -46.77 -108.51 81.94
C GLY A 281 -45.84 -108.24 80.72
N GLY A 282 -45.25 -107.02 80.71
CA GLY A 282 -44.22 -106.42 79.81
C GLY A 282 -43.89 -104.95 80.22
N ASP A 283 -42.69 -104.43 79.92
CA ASP A 283 -42.05 -103.22 80.53
C ASP A 283 -41.61 -102.14 79.49
N ASP A 284 -41.63 -100.85 79.86
CA ASP A 284 -41.35 -99.66 79.01
C ASP A 284 -40.04 -98.91 79.44
N PRO A 285 -39.29 -98.27 78.51
CA PRO A 285 -38.00 -97.61 78.80
C PRO A 285 -38.10 -96.20 79.42
N ASP A 286 -37.03 -95.80 80.12
CA ASP A 286 -36.99 -94.74 81.15
C ASP A 286 -36.67 -93.32 80.66
N GLU A 287 -37.19 -92.31 81.37
CA GLU A 287 -37.29 -90.88 80.99
C GLU A 287 -35.91 -90.18 80.83
N GLU A 288 -34.91 -90.65 81.57
CA GLU A 288 -33.55 -90.09 81.57
C GLU A 288 -32.81 -90.32 80.23
N GLN A 289 -33.12 -91.41 79.52
CA GLN A 289 -32.50 -91.72 78.23
C GLN A 289 -33.00 -90.82 77.10
N LEU A 290 -34.24 -90.31 77.21
CA LEU A 290 -34.78 -89.33 76.26
C LEU A 290 -34.24 -87.92 76.52
N ALA A 291 -34.10 -87.53 77.79
CA ALA A 291 -33.63 -86.20 78.17
C ALA A 291 -32.18 -85.92 77.73
N ALA A 292 -31.28 -86.90 77.87
CA ALA A 292 -29.88 -86.77 77.47
C ALA A 292 -29.69 -86.62 75.95
N LYS A 293 -30.63 -87.14 75.15
CA LYS A 293 -30.58 -87.03 73.69
C LYS A 293 -31.10 -85.68 73.19
N LEU A 294 -31.97 -85.04 73.96
CA LEU A 294 -32.53 -83.72 73.64
C LEU A 294 -31.49 -82.62 73.81
N THR A 295 -30.77 -82.61 74.95
CA THR A 295 -29.75 -81.61 75.28
C THR A 295 -28.58 -81.59 74.29
N TYR A 296 -28.11 -82.77 73.84
CA TYR A 296 -27.04 -82.85 72.84
C TYR A 296 -27.44 -82.24 71.47
N LEU A 297 -28.71 -82.38 71.07
CA LEU A 297 -29.20 -81.83 69.81
C LEU A 297 -29.38 -80.31 69.87
N GLU A 298 -29.77 -79.78 71.03
CA GLU A 298 -29.94 -78.34 71.26
C GLU A 298 -28.58 -77.60 71.23
N GLU A 299 -27.55 -78.11 71.89
CA GLU A 299 -26.20 -77.51 71.85
C GLU A 299 -25.63 -77.45 70.43
N ARG A 300 -25.84 -78.51 69.64
CA ARG A 300 -25.39 -78.55 68.24
C ARG A 300 -26.14 -77.55 67.36
N TYR A 301 -27.43 -77.31 67.62
CA TYR A 301 -28.23 -76.32 66.91
C TYR A 301 -27.76 -74.88 67.22
N HIS A 302 -27.52 -74.58 68.49
CA HIS A 302 -27.05 -73.25 68.92
C HIS A 302 -25.68 -72.91 68.32
N HIS A 303 -24.73 -73.85 68.32
CA HIS A 303 -23.43 -73.63 67.70
C HIS A 303 -23.50 -73.34 66.19
N LYS A 304 -24.45 -73.98 65.47
CA LYS A 304 -24.65 -73.70 64.04
C LYS A 304 -25.30 -72.35 63.76
N LYS A 305 -26.13 -71.85 64.67
CA LYS A 305 -26.77 -70.54 64.56
C LYS A 305 -25.76 -69.40 64.73
N GLU A 306 -24.82 -69.52 65.66
CA GLU A 306 -23.74 -68.54 65.87
C GLU A 306 -22.81 -68.44 64.65
N GLN A 307 -22.41 -69.57 64.07
CA GLN A 307 -21.58 -69.60 62.85
C GLN A 307 -22.26 -68.94 61.63
N LEU A 308 -23.58 -68.92 61.57
CA LEU A 308 -24.32 -68.27 60.47
C LEU A 308 -24.29 -66.75 60.63
N LEU A 309 -24.54 -66.27 61.85
CA LEU A 309 -24.53 -64.85 62.20
C LEU A 309 -23.17 -64.19 61.92
N GLU A 310 -22.06 -64.87 62.27
CA GLU A 310 -20.72 -64.38 61.96
C GLU A 310 -20.48 -64.22 60.45
N LYS A 311 -20.97 -65.17 59.64
CA LYS A 311 -20.81 -65.13 58.18
C LYS A 311 -21.67 -64.06 57.51
N GLU A 312 -22.87 -63.80 58.03
CA GLU A 312 -23.74 -62.73 57.54
C GLU A 312 -23.12 -61.35 57.79
N LEU A 313 -22.51 -61.14 58.96
CA LEU A 313 -21.86 -59.88 59.32
C LEU A 313 -20.66 -59.59 58.41
N VAL A 314 -19.83 -60.61 58.14
CA VAL A 314 -18.70 -60.50 57.19
C VAL A 314 -19.18 -60.22 55.76
N LEU A 315 -20.28 -60.84 55.33
CA LEU A 315 -20.85 -60.59 54.01
C LEU A 315 -21.29 -59.13 53.86
N GLU A 316 -21.92 -58.57 54.89
CA GLU A 316 -22.40 -57.18 54.88
C GLU A 316 -21.24 -56.18 54.80
N GLU A 317 -20.17 -56.38 55.58
CA GLU A 317 -18.97 -55.54 55.52
C GLU A 317 -18.26 -55.60 54.17
N VAL A 318 -18.07 -56.81 53.61
CA VAL A 318 -17.43 -57.00 52.31
C VAL A 318 -18.26 -56.38 51.19
N THR A 319 -19.59 -56.52 51.24
CA THR A 319 -20.48 -55.94 50.24
C THR A 319 -20.49 -54.40 50.33
N GLY A 320 -20.46 -53.85 51.55
CA GLY A 320 -20.34 -52.40 51.78
C GLY A 320 -19.04 -51.81 51.24
N LEU A 321 -17.89 -52.46 51.51
CA LEU A 321 -16.58 -52.03 51.00
C LEU A 321 -16.51 -52.12 49.47
N SER A 322 -17.02 -53.21 48.88
CA SER A 322 -17.06 -53.40 47.43
C SER A 322 -17.89 -52.32 46.72
N ASN A 323 -19.07 -52.01 47.26
CA ASN A 323 -19.94 -50.96 46.70
C ASN A 323 -19.32 -49.55 46.81
N LYS A 324 -18.64 -49.24 47.90
CA LYS A 324 -17.89 -47.97 48.07
C LYS A 324 -16.75 -47.84 47.06
N LEU A 325 -15.98 -48.90 46.85
CA LEU A 325 -14.91 -48.91 45.83
C LEU A 325 -15.47 -48.78 44.41
N ARG A 326 -16.61 -49.41 44.13
CA ARG A 326 -17.27 -49.34 42.81
C ARG A 326 -17.79 -47.92 42.50
N THR A 327 -18.39 -47.26 43.47
CA THR A 327 -18.83 -45.85 43.33
C THR A 327 -17.66 -44.90 43.16
N GLN A 328 -16.58 -45.04 43.94
CA GLN A 328 -15.36 -44.25 43.76
C GLN A 328 -14.70 -44.46 42.40
N ALA A 329 -14.63 -45.71 41.90
CA ALA A 329 -14.08 -46.03 40.59
C ALA A 329 -14.93 -45.45 39.44
N SER A 330 -16.26 -45.43 39.60
CA SER A 330 -17.16 -44.85 38.60
C SER A 330 -17.06 -43.32 38.54
N ALA A 331 -16.93 -42.64 39.69
CA ALA A 331 -16.73 -41.19 39.74
C ALA A 331 -15.40 -40.76 39.10
N ARG A 332 -14.30 -41.45 39.45
CA ARG A 332 -12.96 -41.15 38.90
C ARG A 332 -12.87 -41.35 37.38
N ARG A 333 -13.66 -42.25 36.79
CA ARG A 333 -13.69 -42.45 35.33
C ARG A 333 -14.21 -41.23 34.58
N GLY A 334 -15.21 -40.53 35.12
CA GLY A 334 -15.75 -39.31 34.51
C GLY A 334 -14.72 -38.18 34.50
N GLU A 335 -14.12 -37.90 35.65
CA GLU A 335 -13.08 -36.85 35.81
C GLU A 335 -11.84 -37.14 34.96
N THR A 336 -11.41 -38.40 34.88
CA THR A 336 -10.26 -38.80 34.07
C THR A 336 -10.53 -38.62 32.57
N LEU A 337 -11.74 -38.92 32.12
CA LEU A 337 -12.15 -38.73 30.72
C LEU A 337 -12.22 -37.25 30.33
N GLU A 338 -12.76 -36.40 31.21
CA GLU A 338 -12.76 -34.95 30.98
C GLU A 338 -11.35 -34.37 30.94
N LEU A 339 -10.47 -34.80 31.86
CA LEU A 339 -9.08 -34.38 31.88
C LEU A 339 -8.38 -34.78 30.57
N ALA A 340 -8.60 -36.01 30.08
CA ALA A 340 -8.04 -36.49 28.82
C ALA A 340 -8.52 -35.66 27.60
N LYS A 341 -9.82 -35.28 27.57
CA LYS A 341 -10.35 -34.38 26.54
C LYS A 341 -9.69 -33.00 26.59
N ARG A 342 -9.59 -32.38 27.77
CA ARG A 342 -8.93 -31.08 27.94
C ARG A 342 -7.46 -31.12 27.51
N VAL A 343 -6.73 -32.19 27.86
CA VAL A 343 -5.34 -32.38 27.45
C VAL A 343 -5.21 -32.48 25.92
N ASN A 344 -6.11 -33.23 25.26
CA ASN A 344 -6.13 -33.30 23.80
C ASN A 344 -6.45 -31.96 23.15
N ASP A 345 -7.40 -31.20 23.70
CA ASP A 345 -7.73 -29.86 23.21
C ASP A 345 -6.53 -28.91 23.34
N PHE A 346 -5.83 -28.93 24.49
CA PHE A 346 -4.61 -28.16 24.68
C PHE A 346 -3.50 -28.57 23.70
N GLN A 347 -3.30 -29.87 23.46
CA GLN A 347 -2.34 -30.33 22.45
C GLN A 347 -2.71 -29.86 21.04
N GLY A 348 -4.01 -29.83 20.69
CA GLY A 348 -4.51 -29.29 19.44
C GLY A 348 -4.19 -27.81 19.27
N ARG A 349 -4.50 -27.00 20.29
CA ARG A 349 -4.22 -25.56 20.30
C ARG A 349 -2.72 -25.26 20.24
N ILE A 350 -1.89 -26.04 20.92
CA ILE A 350 -0.42 -25.92 20.85
C ILE A 350 0.05 -26.20 19.43
N LYS A 351 -0.37 -27.31 18.80
CA LYS A 351 0.01 -27.64 17.41
C LYS A 351 -0.40 -26.57 16.40
N GLU A 352 -1.58 -25.98 16.57
CA GLU A 352 -2.06 -24.89 15.71
C GLU A 352 -1.23 -23.62 15.90
N THR A 353 -0.95 -23.24 17.15
CA THR A 353 -0.13 -22.07 17.48
C THR A 353 1.30 -22.23 16.97
N THR A 354 1.89 -23.43 17.12
CA THR A 354 3.21 -23.75 16.58
C THR A 354 3.24 -23.66 15.06
N ARG A 355 2.19 -24.12 14.35
CA ARG A 355 2.09 -23.96 12.89
C ARG A 355 2.03 -22.49 12.47
N ARG A 356 1.23 -21.67 13.16
CA ARG A 356 1.19 -20.21 12.90
C ARG A 356 2.54 -19.56 13.19
N MET A 357 3.20 -19.93 14.28
CA MET A 357 4.53 -19.43 14.62
C MET A 357 5.56 -19.81 13.54
N MET A 358 5.55 -21.05 13.03
CA MET A 358 6.41 -21.46 11.93
C MET A 358 6.16 -20.66 10.65
N ALA A 359 4.90 -20.38 10.32
CA ALA A 359 4.55 -19.53 9.18
C ALA A 359 5.10 -18.10 9.35
N VAL A 360 4.88 -17.47 10.51
CA VAL A 360 5.41 -16.13 10.81
C VAL A 360 6.94 -16.11 10.81
N VAL A 361 7.60 -17.15 11.34
CA VAL A 361 9.07 -17.27 11.29
C VAL A 361 9.57 -17.41 9.85
N SER A 362 8.84 -18.13 8.99
CA SER A 362 9.18 -18.26 7.56
C SER A 362 8.97 -16.95 6.79
N GLU A 363 7.90 -16.21 7.08
CA GLU A 363 7.65 -14.88 6.53
C GLU A 363 8.74 -13.90 6.98
N LEU A 364 9.10 -13.91 8.26
CA LEU A 364 10.18 -13.08 8.80
C LEU A 364 11.53 -13.42 8.16
N SER A 365 11.82 -14.71 7.95
CA SER A 365 13.05 -15.15 7.27
C SER A 365 13.08 -14.66 5.81
N MET A 366 11.95 -14.70 5.11
CA MET A 366 11.83 -14.15 3.76
C MET A 366 12.07 -12.64 3.77
N TYR A 367 11.47 -11.90 4.69
CA TYR A 367 11.68 -10.46 4.82
C TYR A 367 13.14 -10.12 5.16
N GLN A 368 13.77 -10.86 6.07
CA GLN A 368 15.20 -10.70 6.37
C GLN A 368 16.07 -10.93 5.14
N ALA A 369 15.81 -12.00 4.37
CA ALA A 369 16.54 -12.26 3.13
C ALA A 369 16.36 -11.13 2.09
N THR A 370 15.14 -10.62 1.92
CA THR A 370 14.88 -9.49 1.02
C THR A 370 15.55 -8.20 1.49
N ALA A 371 15.55 -7.93 2.80
CA ALA A 371 16.21 -6.77 3.38
C ALA A 371 17.73 -6.84 3.20
N MET A 372 18.34 -8.00 3.44
CA MET A 372 19.77 -8.23 3.20
C MET A 372 20.12 -8.04 1.72
N LYS A 373 19.30 -8.56 0.80
CA LYS A 373 19.51 -8.38 -0.64
C LYS A 373 19.44 -6.90 -1.06
N LEU A 374 18.41 -6.18 -0.61
CA LEU A 374 18.28 -4.74 -0.90
C LEU A 374 19.40 -3.92 -0.26
N GLN A 375 19.88 -4.32 0.92
CA GLN A 375 21.02 -3.67 1.57
C GLN A 375 22.31 -3.91 0.79
N GLN A 376 22.52 -5.11 0.23
CA GLN A 376 23.63 -5.41 -0.66
C GLN A 376 23.54 -4.59 -1.96
N GLU A 377 22.38 -4.58 -2.63
CA GLU A 377 22.18 -3.77 -3.86
C GLU A 377 22.43 -2.28 -3.62
N LYS A 378 21.99 -1.75 -2.46
CA LYS A 378 22.30 -0.37 -2.06
C LYS A 378 23.80 -0.16 -1.85
N HIS A 379 24.48 -1.10 -1.19
CA HIS A 379 25.92 -1.01 -0.96
C HIS A 379 26.68 -1.00 -2.29
N ASP A 380 26.39 -1.95 -3.17
CA ASP A 380 27.00 -2.09 -4.49
C ASP A 380 26.77 -0.83 -5.33
N ALA A 381 25.54 -0.29 -5.35
CA ALA A 381 25.23 0.95 -6.06
C ALA A 381 25.95 2.18 -5.45
N LEU A 382 26.13 2.23 -4.13
CA LEU A 382 26.89 3.31 -3.48
C LEU A 382 28.38 3.22 -3.82
N THR A 383 28.96 2.01 -3.81
CA THR A 383 30.36 1.81 -4.22
C THR A 383 30.57 2.19 -5.68
N ASP A 384 29.63 1.82 -6.56
CA ASP A 384 29.67 2.20 -7.98
C ASP A 384 29.63 3.73 -8.14
N VAL A 385 28.77 4.43 -7.40
CA VAL A 385 28.69 5.89 -7.43
C VAL A 385 29.97 6.54 -6.89
N GLU A 386 30.53 6.03 -5.80
CA GLU A 386 31.80 6.52 -5.26
C GLU A 386 32.95 6.31 -6.25
N GLU A 387 33.01 5.16 -6.92
CA GLU A 387 34.00 4.88 -7.94
C GLU A 387 33.83 5.81 -9.15
N CYS A 388 32.59 5.97 -9.63
CA CYS A 388 32.25 6.92 -10.70
C CYS A 388 32.69 8.35 -10.33
N ARG A 389 32.48 8.75 -9.09
CA ARG A 389 32.86 10.08 -8.59
C ARG A 389 34.38 10.23 -8.51
N LYS A 390 35.10 9.21 -8.03
CA LYS A 390 36.57 9.21 -8.01
C LYS A 390 37.14 9.31 -9.43
N ARG A 391 36.62 8.53 -10.38
CA ARG A 391 37.00 8.58 -11.80
C ARG A 391 36.71 9.95 -12.44
N ALA A 392 35.57 10.54 -12.13
CA ALA A 392 35.22 11.88 -12.62
C ALA A 392 36.17 12.96 -12.09
N VAL A 393 36.55 12.89 -10.81
CA VAL A 393 37.52 13.83 -10.20
C VAL A 393 38.91 13.69 -10.83
N THR A 394 39.33 12.47 -11.18
CA THR A 394 40.60 12.22 -11.87
C THR A 394 40.56 12.51 -13.38
N GLY A 395 39.43 12.98 -13.91
CA GLY A 395 39.26 13.39 -15.31
C GLY A 395 38.94 12.25 -16.29
N TYR A 396 38.69 11.04 -15.79
CA TYR A 396 38.23 9.91 -16.59
C TYR A 396 36.70 9.90 -16.70
N ALA A 397 36.19 9.15 -17.69
CA ALA A 397 34.75 8.96 -17.86
C ALA A 397 34.14 8.28 -16.61
N PRO A 398 33.00 8.77 -16.07
CA PRO A 398 32.44 8.26 -14.81
C PRO A 398 32.09 6.77 -14.85
N ASN A 399 31.55 6.27 -15.96
CA ASN A 399 31.24 4.86 -16.14
C ASN A 399 31.57 4.39 -17.57
N ALA A 400 31.62 3.07 -17.77
CA ALA A 400 31.94 2.46 -19.06
C ALA A 400 30.95 2.83 -20.18
N PHE A 401 29.68 3.10 -19.82
CA PHE A 401 28.67 3.55 -20.78
C PHE A 401 28.97 4.97 -21.30
N CYS A 402 29.33 5.90 -20.41
CA CYS A 402 29.75 7.25 -20.74
C CYS A 402 31.03 7.25 -21.55
N GLU A 403 31.96 6.33 -21.26
CA GLU A 403 33.17 6.12 -22.05
C GLU A 403 32.83 5.67 -23.48
N GLN A 404 31.97 4.66 -23.62
CA GLN A 404 31.50 4.20 -24.94
C GLN A 404 30.77 5.30 -25.72
N GLN A 405 29.98 6.13 -25.05
CA GLN A 405 29.29 7.26 -25.69
C GLN A 405 30.26 8.37 -26.11
N LEU A 406 31.30 8.64 -25.32
CA LEU A 406 32.38 9.56 -25.68
C LEU A 406 33.13 9.07 -26.92
N VAL A 407 33.52 7.79 -26.94
CA VAL A 407 34.16 7.15 -28.09
C VAL A 407 33.27 7.27 -29.32
N ARG A 408 31.97 6.94 -29.20
CA ARG A 408 31.01 7.05 -30.30
C ARG A 408 30.92 8.47 -30.86
N LEU A 409 30.85 9.49 -30.00
CA LEU A 409 30.82 10.89 -30.40
C LEU A 409 32.13 11.34 -31.06
N GLN A 410 33.27 10.88 -30.57
CA GLN A 410 34.58 11.16 -31.17
C GLN A 410 34.71 10.52 -32.55
N THR A 411 34.33 9.25 -32.70
CA THR A 411 34.31 8.56 -34.00
C THR A 411 33.38 9.26 -34.98
N GLN A 412 32.20 9.71 -34.53
CA GLN A 412 31.27 10.45 -35.39
C GLN A 412 31.84 11.82 -35.81
N LYS A 413 32.53 12.53 -34.92
CA LYS A 413 33.22 13.79 -35.26
C LYS A 413 34.34 13.57 -36.27
N LEU A 414 35.18 12.54 -36.07
CA LEU A 414 36.23 12.17 -37.00
C LEU A 414 35.66 11.83 -38.38
N HIS A 415 34.65 10.97 -38.43
CA HIS A 415 33.98 10.61 -39.68
C HIS A 415 33.40 11.85 -40.39
N ASN A 416 32.74 12.75 -39.67
CA ASN A 416 32.23 14.00 -40.25
C ASN A 416 33.35 14.91 -40.77
N SER A 417 34.52 14.92 -40.11
CA SER A 417 35.68 15.69 -40.56
C SER A 417 36.33 15.09 -41.82
N GLU A 418 36.43 13.77 -41.90
CA GLU A 418 36.93 13.04 -43.07
C GLU A 418 36.01 13.25 -44.27
N VAL A 419 34.69 13.19 -44.07
CA VAL A 419 33.71 13.45 -45.14
C VAL A 419 33.81 14.89 -45.65
N ARG A 420 34.05 15.87 -44.77
CA ARG A 420 34.28 17.27 -45.20
C ARG A 420 35.59 17.41 -45.98
N ALA A 421 36.69 16.84 -45.50
CA ALA A 421 37.98 16.87 -46.17
C ALA A 421 37.93 16.20 -47.56
N ALA A 422 37.24 15.05 -47.67
CA ALA A 422 37.01 14.36 -48.94
C ALA A 422 36.16 15.21 -49.89
N LYS A 423 35.15 15.91 -49.38
CA LYS A 423 34.30 16.82 -50.18
C LYS A 423 35.07 18.05 -50.66
N GLU A 424 35.97 18.60 -49.84
CA GLU A 424 36.87 19.70 -50.22
C GLU A 424 37.89 19.25 -51.27
N GLN A 425 38.50 18.07 -51.09
CA GLN A 425 39.39 17.47 -52.11
C GLN A 425 38.64 17.18 -53.42
N ALA A 426 37.43 16.64 -53.38
CA ALA A 426 36.61 16.41 -54.58
C ALA A 426 36.24 17.73 -55.28
N LYS A 427 35.98 18.79 -54.50
CA LYS A 427 35.70 20.13 -55.04
C LYS A 427 36.94 20.78 -55.66
N ALA A 428 38.11 20.60 -55.04
CA ALA A 428 39.40 21.03 -55.59
C ALA A 428 39.76 20.26 -56.87
N ALA A 429 39.53 18.94 -56.91
CA ALA A 429 39.72 18.11 -58.10
C ALA A 429 38.75 18.50 -59.24
N ALA A 430 37.49 18.81 -58.92
CA ALA A 430 36.52 19.30 -59.90
C ALA A 430 36.88 20.70 -60.44
N ALA A 431 37.40 21.59 -59.59
CA ALA A 431 37.92 22.89 -60.02
C ALA A 431 39.17 22.76 -60.92
N HIS A 432 40.05 21.81 -60.61
CA HIS A 432 41.22 21.50 -61.45
C HIS A 432 40.80 20.88 -62.80
N ALA A 433 39.74 20.06 -62.83
CA ALA A 433 39.19 19.48 -64.06
C ALA A 433 38.49 20.54 -64.95
N ALA A 434 37.93 21.60 -64.37
CA ALA A 434 37.26 22.68 -65.10
C ALA A 434 38.23 23.63 -65.86
N ASN A 435 39.53 23.62 -65.53
CA ASN A 435 40.55 24.49 -66.14
C ASN A 435 41.29 23.87 -67.35
N PHE A 436 40.89 22.70 -67.84
CA PHE A 436 41.50 22.06 -69.01
C PHE A 436 40.56 22.06 -70.24
N PRO A 437 41.05 22.32 -71.48
CA PRO A 437 40.20 22.36 -72.67
C PRO A 437 39.56 21.00 -72.99
N SER A 438 38.27 21.02 -73.31
CA SER A 438 37.37 19.87 -73.50
C SER A 438 37.57 19.15 -74.84
N GLN A 439 38.68 18.43 -75.01
CA GLN A 439 38.90 17.59 -76.20
C GLN A 439 39.45 16.18 -75.94
N PHE A 440 39.42 15.71 -74.69
CA PHE A 440 39.77 14.34 -74.36
C PHE A 440 38.70 13.71 -73.46
N THR A 441 38.17 12.56 -73.89
CA THR A 441 37.35 11.67 -73.07
C THR A 441 38.23 11.04 -72.00
N TYR A 442 38.21 11.61 -70.79
CA TYR A 442 38.87 11.00 -69.64
C TYR A 442 37.95 9.97 -69.00
N THR A 443 38.38 8.71 -69.00
CA THR A 443 37.75 7.65 -68.22
C THR A 443 38.22 7.76 -66.77
N THR A 444 37.31 7.60 -65.80
CA THR A 444 37.67 7.51 -64.36
C THR A 444 38.11 6.11 -63.95
N ALA A 445 38.41 5.24 -64.93
CA ALA A 445 38.89 3.90 -64.69
C ALA A 445 40.42 3.95 -64.50
N GLU A 446 40.92 3.51 -63.35
CA GLU A 446 42.36 3.36 -63.12
C GLU A 446 42.98 2.49 -64.24
N ALA A 447 43.91 3.05 -65.00
CA ALA A 447 44.63 2.31 -66.04
C ALA A 447 45.43 1.19 -65.38
N ARG A 448 45.19 -0.07 -65.77
CA ARG A 448 45.97 -1.22 -65.28
C ARG A 448 47.42 -1.06 -65.75
N PRO A 449 48.42 -1.05 -64.86
CA PRO A 449 49.82 -0.93 -65.27
C PRO A 449 50.26 -2.25 -65.92
N ASN A 450 50.17 -2.34 -67.24
CA ASN A 450 50.58 -3.54 -67.98
C ASN A 450 52.09 -3.58 -68.27
N ALA A 451 52.82 -2.50 -67.94
CA ALA A 451 54.26 -2.35 -68.13
C ALA A 451 54.86 -1.42 -67.05
N TYR A 452 56.14 -1.60 -66.72
CA TYR A 452 56.91 -0.66 -65.91
C TYR A 452 58.08 -0.08 -66.70
N ILE A 453 58.53 1.12 -66.31
CA ILE A 453 59.63 1.84 -66.96
C ILE A 453 60.80 1.86 -65.96
N PRO A 454 61.87 1.07 -66.18
CA PRO A 454 63.09 1.14 -65.37
C PRO A 454 63.89 2.42 -65.67
N GLU A 455 64.47 3.05 -64.63
CA GLU A 455 65.12 4.37 -64.69
C GLU A 455 66.35 4.43 -65.63
N ASP A 456 66.96 3.30 -65.97
CA ASP A 456 68.22 3.28 -66.75
C ASP A 456 68.04 3.22 -68.28
N LEU A 457 66.84 2.96 -68.81
CA LEU A 457 66.66 2.65 -70.26
C LEU A 457 65.44 3.28 -70.95
N GLY A 458 64.58 4.03 -70.24
CA GLY A 458 63.58 4.92 -70.84
C GLY A 458 62.51 4.32 -71.77
N ILE A 459 62.44 3.00 -71.96
CA ILE A 459 61.46 2.31 -72.83
C ILE A 459 60.58 1.36 -71.99
N PRO A 460 59.23 1.43 -72.06
CA PRO A 460 58.34 0.60 -71.25
C PRO A 460 58.47 -0.91 -71.53
N LYS A 461 58.64 -1.73 -70.48
CA LYS A 461 58.66 -3.19 -70.56
C LYS A 461 57.39 -3.83 -69.97
N PRO A 462 56.72 -4.75 -70.67
CA PRO A 462 55.55 -5.45 -70.12
C PRO A 462 55.95 -6.34 -68.94
N TYR A 463 55.11 -6.37 -67.90
CA TYR A 463 55.27 -7.35 -66.83
C TYR A 463 55.06 -8.75 -67.44
N GLY A 464 56.04 -9.66 -67.29
CA GLY A 464 55.95 -11.02 -67.83
C GLY A 464 54.86 -11.86 -67.17
N GLN A 465 55.02 -13.20 -67.15
CA GLN A 465 54.04 -14.13 -66.53
C GLN A 465 53.72 -13.86 -65.04
N GLN A 466 54.48 -12.99 -64.36
CA GLN A 466 54.27 -12.58 -62.97
C GLN A 466 53.77 -11.13 -62.86
N ALA A 467 52.71 -10.79 -63.60
CA ALA A 467 52.10 -9.46 -63.51
C ALA A 467 51.45 -9.20 -62.13
N PRO A 468 51.66 -8.02 -61.50
CA PRO A 468 51.04 -7.70 -60.21
C PRO A 468 49.51 -7.69 -60.31
N PHE A 469 48.84 -8.57 -59.56
CA PHE A 469 47.38 -8.63 -59.45
C PHE A 469 46.92 -7.70 -58.31
N LYS A 470 46.01 -6.75 -58.60
CA LYS A 470 45.33 -5.95 -57.58
C LYS A 470 44.13 -6.77 -57.05
N PRO A 471 44.10 -7.19 -55.78
CA PRO A 471 42.96 -7.91 -55.22
C PRO A 471 41.69 -7.06 -55.32
N SER A 472 40.58 -7.65 -55.76
CA SER A 472 39.28 -6.97 -55.74
C SER A 472 38.90 -6.63 -54.30
N GLN A 473 38.51 -5.37 -54.05
CA GLN A 473 38.02 -4.96 -52.73
C GLN A 473 36.82 -5.82 -52.34
N GLN A 474 36.85 -6.37 -51.13
CA GLN A 474 35.77 -7.18 -50.57
C GLN A 474 34.52 -6.32 -50.45
N GLY A 475 33.42 -6.73 -51.09
CA GLY A 475 32.15 -6.02 -51.05
C GLY A 475 31.55 -5.98 -49.64
N THR A 476 30.81 -4.90 -49.35
CA THR A 476 30.12 -4.61 -48.07
C THR A 476 29.06 -5.63 -47.64
N THR A 477 28.86 -6.71 -48.38
CA THR A 477 27.84 -7.75 -48.16
C THR A 477 28.40 -9.10 -47.71
N MET A 478 29.59 -9.15 -47.08
CA MET A 478 29.97 -10.34 -46.31
C MET A 478 29.24 -10.37 -44.98
N ARG A 479 28.27 -11.29 -44.88
CA ARG A 479 27.64 -11.71 -43.62
C ARG A 479 28.75 -12.14 -42.65
N HIS A 480 28.78 -11.54 -41.47
CA HIS A 480 29.64 -11.96 -40.36
C HIS A 480 29.54 -13.47 -40.14
N ILE A 481 30.67 -14.18 -40.21
CA ILE A 481 30.76 -15.57 -39.79
C ILE A 481 30.55 -15.57 -38.27
N ARG A 482 29.40 -16.07 -37.81
CA ARG A 482 29.15 -16.31 -36.37
C ARG A 482 30.09 -17.44 -35.90
N MET A 483 30.96 -17.15 -34.94
CA MET A 483 31.71 -18.19 -34.24
C MET A 483 30.74 -19.12 -33.48
N PRO A 484 30.94 -20.45 -33.51
CA PRO A 484 30.07 -21.38 -32.82
C PRO A 484 30.22 -21.23 -31.29
N GLN A 485 29.09 -21.16 -30.59
CA GLN A 485 29.02 -21.12 -29.13
C GLN A 485 29.49 -22.47 -28.55
N LYS A 486 30.50 -22.45 -27.68
CA LYS A 486 30.88 -23.63 -26.89
C LYS A 486 29.73 -23.94 -25.92
N ARG A 487 29.28 -25.21 -25.89
CA ARG A 487 28.38 -25.71 -24.86
C ARG A 487 29.19 -26.04 -23.62
N ASP A 488 28.68 -25.64 -22.46
CA ASP A 488 29.27 -25.97 -21.17
C ASP A 488 29.12 -27.47 -20.89
N ILE A 489 30.17 -28.04 -20.30
CA ILE A 489 30.20 -29.43 -19.84
C ILE A 489 29.54 -29.43 -18.46
N GLU A 490 28.39 -30.09 -18.34
CA GLU A 490 27.80 -30.42 -17.04
C GLU A 490 28.71 -31.43 -16.34
N ILE A 491 29.11 -31.14 -15.10
CA ILE A 491 29.71 -32.09 -14.15
C ILE A 491 28.65 -32.48 -13.15
#